data_AF-A0A167YJE4-F1
#
_entry.id   AF-A0A167YJE4-F1
#
_cell.length_a   1.000
_cell.length_b   1.000
_cell.length_c   1.000
_cell.angle_alpha   90.00
_cell.angle_beta   90.00
_cell.angle_gamma   90.00
#
_symmetry.space_group_name_H-M   'P 1'
#
loop_
_entity.id
_entity.type
_entity.pdbx_description
1 polymer ?
#
loop_
_entity_poly.entity_id
_entity_poly.type
_entity_poly.pdbx_seq_one_letter_code
_entity_poly.pdbx_strand_id
1 'polypeptide(L)'
;MTIAQRPWFSASAKLSSKLGRTPISLPPGVELSMSDLKTAKSTTSYKNMVKRTITVKGPLGTLELDVPEFVDLQQNAEDRTVLLSVRDANVKQQKEMWGTSWSYLTNYVMGVSEGHTAILRLVGVGYRASVEPRVGKQSYPGQKFLCLKLGFTHPVEEGIPQGVTVTTPSATRVLVEGTDREVIMSFAGRVRQRRPPEPYKGKGIFINDQTIKLKQKKIK
;
A
#
# COMPACT_ATOMS: atom_id res chain seq x y z
N MET A 1 -48.76 -3.68 -7.43
CA MET A 1 -48.66 -2.29 -6.95
C MET A 1 -47.23 -1.81 -7.15
N THR A 2 -46.99 -1.12 -8.26
CA THR A 2 -45.68 -0.58 -8.66
C THR A 2 -45.43 0.72 -7.89
N ILE A 3 -44.44 0.71 -7.00
CA ILE A 3 -44.00 1.90 -6.27
C ILE A 3 -43.28 2.82 -7.26
N ALA A 4 -43.99 3.83 -7.75
CA ALA A 4 -43.41 4.88 -8.58
C ALA A 4 -42.32 5.61 -7.80
N GLN A 5 -41.08 5.53 -8.26
CA GLN A 5 -39.96 6.29 -7.72
C GLN A 5 -40.25 7.79 -7.90
N ARG A 6 -40.31 8.55 -6.80
CA ARG A 6 -40.51 10.00 -6.84
C ARG A 6 -39.37 10.66 -7.63
N PRO A 7 -39.66 11.62 -8.53
CA PRO A 7 -38.62 12.34 -9.24
C PRO A 7 -37.80 13.16 -8.22
N TRP A 8 -36.49 12.96 -8.23
CA TRP A 8 -35.55 13.73 -7.43
C TRP A 8 -35.54 15.18 -7.92
N PHE A 9 -35.98 16.14 -7.10
CA PHE A 9 -35.94 17.59 -7.36
C PHE A 9 -34.52 18.19 -7.35
N SER A 10 -33.48 17.37 -7.56
CA SER A 10 -32.09 17.84 -7.58
C SER A 10 -31.54 17.80 -9.00
N ALA A 11 -31.16 18.96 -9.52
CA ALA A 11 -30.44 19.11 -10.79
C ALA A 11 -28.94 18.77 -10.65
N SER A 12 -28.47 18.40 -9.46
CA SER A 12 -27.08 17.98 -9.27
C SER A 12 -26.85 16.62 -9.92
N ALA A 13 -25.76 16.50 -10.70
CA ALA A 13 -25.33 15.23 -11.24
C ALA A 13 -25.18 14.17 -10.14
N LYS A 14 -25.55 12.91 -10.44
CA LYS A 14 -25.37 11.77 -9.53
C LYS A 14 -23.92 11.73 -9.03
N LEU A 15 -23.75 11.72 -7.71
CA LEU A 15 -22.47 11.84 -7.02
C LEU A 15 -21.65 10.55 -7.12
N SER A 16 -21.00 10.29 -8.25
CA SER A 16 -20.10 9.15 -8.48
C SER A 16 -18.69 9.40 -7.93
N SER A 17 -17.90 8.33 -7.77
CA SER A 17 -16.47 8.44 -7.45
C SER A 17 -15.70 8.95 -8.67
N LYS A 18 -14.94 10.04 -8.50
CA LYS A 18 -14.12 10.62 -9.59
C LYS A 18 -12.96 9.73 -9.98
N LEU A 19 -12.39 8.99 -9.02
CA LEU A 19 -11.32 8.01 -9.24
C LEU A 19 -11.87 6.66 -9.69
N GLY A 20 -12.98 6.21 -9.08
CA GLY A 20 -13.55 4.90 -9.45
C GLY A 20 -13.98 4.81 -10.92
N ARG A 21 -14.42 5.93 -11.51
CA ARG A 21 -14.83 6.00 -12.93
C ARG A 21 -13.66 6.11 -13.92
N THR A 22 -12.44 6.43 -13.46
CA THR A 22 -11.31 6.51 -14.38
C THR A 22 -10.86 5.10 -14.75
N PRO A 23 -10.73 4.75 -16.03
CA PRO A 23 -10.26 3.43 -16.42
C PRO A 23 -8.80 3.23 -15.99
N ILE A 24 -8.46 2.02 -15.57
CA ILE A 24 -7.09 1.60 -15.26
C ILE A 24 -6.48 1.03 -16.54
N SER A 25 -5.37 1.60 -17.00
CA SER A 25 -4.64 1.11 -18.16
C SER A 25 -3.70 -0.03 -17.74
N LEU A 26 -3.75 -1.17 -18.45
CA LEU A 26 -2.88 -2.30 -18.18
C LEU A 26 -1.61 -2.23 -19.04
N PRO A 27 -0.42 -2.13 -18.43
CA PRO A 27 0.83 -2.21 -19.17
C PRO A 27 1.04 -3.62 -19.76
N PRO A 28 1.88 -3.77 -20.80
CA PRO A 28 2.14 -5.07 -21.39
C PRO A 28 2.70 -6.06 -20.35
N GLY A 29 2.16 -7.29 -20.35
CA GLY A 29 2.58 -8.36 -19.43
C GLY A 29 1.87 -8.36 -18.07
N VAL A 30 0.93 -7.45 -17.83
CA VAL A 30 0.06 -7.47 -16.63
C VAL A 30 -1.32 -8.01 -16.98
N GLU A 31 -1.77 -8.99 -16.20
CA GLU A 31 -3.07 -9.66 -16.34
C GLU A 31 -3.89 -9.52 -15.05
N LEU A 32 -5.20 -9.29 -15.22
CA LEU A 32 -6.16 -9.19 -14.12
C LEU A 32 -7.19 -10.30 -14.24
N SER A 33 -7.28 -11.16 -13.22
CA SER A 33 -8.31 -12.19 -13.13
C SER A 33 -9.19 -11.97 -11.91
N MET A 34 -10.51 -12.09 -12.07
CA MET A 34 -11.47 -11.99 -10.98
C MET A 34 -12.00 -13.38 -10.64
N SER A 35 -11.91 -13.78 -9.37
CA SER A 35 -12.45 -15.06 -8.91
C SER A 35 -13.95 -14.98 -8.62
N ASP A 36 -14.57 -16.16 -8.51
CA ASP A 36 -15.94 -16.28 -8.04
C ASP A 36 -16.13 -15.75 -6.60
N LEU A 37 -17.39 -15.49 -6.26
CA LEU A 37 -17.81 -15.04 -4.94
C LEU A 37 -17.51 -16.11 -3.89
N LYS A 38 -16.61 -15.80 -2.96
CA LYS A 38 -16.28 -16.66 -1.81
C LYS A 38 -17.07 -16.18 -0.60
N THR A 39 -17.78 -17.11 0.04
CA THR A 39 -18.50 -16.85 1.28
C THR A 39 -17.71 -17.45 2.44
N ALA A 40 -17.17 -16.60 3.31
CA ALA A 40 -16.54 -17.05 4.54
C ALA A 40 -17.59 -17.14 5.65
N LYS A 41 -17.86 -18.37 6.13
CA LYS A 41 -18.70 -18.58 7.31
C LYS A 41 -17.86 -18.26 8.56
N SER A 42 -18.40 -17.47 9.48
CA SER A 42 -17.79 -17.21 10.78
C SER A 42 -18.73 -17.71 11.87
N THR A 43 -18.20 -18.53 12.79
CA THR A 43 -18.99 -19.05 13.92
C THR A 43 -19.56 -17.94 14.81
N THR A 44 -18.93 -16.77 14.82
CA THR A 44 -19.29 -15.63 15.68
C THR A 44 -20.28 -14.66 15.02
N SER A 45 -20.37 -14.62 13.68
CA SER A 45 -21.23 -13.66 12.97
C SER A 45 -22.43 -14.36 12.34
N TYR A 46 -23.63 -13.85 12.61
CA TYR A 46 -24.86 -14.33 11.99
C TYR A 46 -24.91 -14.04 10.48
N LYS A 47 -24.23 -12.97 10.02
CA LYS A 47 -24.16 -12.56 8.62
C LYS A 47 -22.84 -13.03 8.02
N ASN A 48 -22.93 -13.79 6.91
CA ASN A 48 -21.75 -14.21 6.17
C ASN A 48 -21.14 -13.03 5.42
N MET A 49 -19.81 -12.94 5.43
CA MET A 49 -19.09 -11.99 4.60
C MET A 49 -18.84 -12.61 3.23
N VAL A 50 -19.41 -12.00 2.20
CA VAL A 50 -19.19 -12.38 0.80
C VAL A 50 -18.13 -11.45 0.21
N LYS A 51 -17.06 -12.05 -0.30
CA LYS A 51 -15.93 -11.35 -0.91
C LYS A 51 -15.64 -11.93 -2.29
N ARG A 52 -14.99 -11.14 -3.12
CA ARG A 52 -14.34 -11.59 -4.37
C ARG A 52 -12.86 -11.31 -4.26
N THR A 53 -12.03 -12.21 -4.77
CA THR A 53 -10.60 -12.00 -4.83
C THR A 53 -10.24 -11.58 -6.25
N ILE A 54 -9.54 -10.46 -6.39
CA ILE A 54 -8.96 -10.00 -7.65
C ILE A 54 -7.47 -10.33 -7.60
N THR A 55 -7.01 -11.10 -8.57
CA THR A 55 -5.59 -11.46 -8.70
C THR A 55 -4.97 -10.62 -9.81
N VAL A 56 -3.89 -9.93 -9.48
CA VAL A 56 -3.07 -9.14 -10.40
C VAL A 56 -1.77 -9.90 -10.62
N LYS A 57 -1.53 -10.33 -11.85
CA LYS A 57 -0.30 -11.03 -12.24
C LYS A 57 0.54 -10.11 -13.12
N GLY A 58 1.85 -10.09 -12.89
CA GLY A 58 2.77 -9.33 -13.71
C GLY A 58 4.19 -9.91 -13.64
N PRO A 59 5.17 -9.23 -14.25
CA PRO A 59 6.54 -9.72 -14.34
C PRO A 59 7.24 -9.87 -12.99
N LEU A 60 6.94 -8.99 -12.01
CA LEU A 60 7.59 -9.02 -10.70
C LEU A 60 6.91 -9.94 -9.68
N GLY A 61 5.72 -10.48 -10.01
CA GLY A 61 5.00 -11.41 -9.15
C GLY A 61 3.49 -11.31 -9.26
N THR A 62 2.82 -11.84 -8.24
CA THR A 62 1.35 -11.92 -8.17
C THR A 62 0.85 -11.31 -6.87
N LEU A 63 -0.18 -10.47 -6.96
CA LEU A 63 -0.84 -9.88 -5.80
C LEU A 63 -2.33 -10.23 -5.80
N GLU A 64 -2.89 -10.42 -4.61
CA GLU A 64 -4.30 -10.73 -4.42
C GLU A 64 -4.97 -9.64 -3.59
N LEU A 65 -6.11 -9.15 -4.07
CA LEU A 65 -6.93 -8.15 -3.39
C LEU A 65 -8.32 -8.70 -3.15
N ASP A 66 -8.71 -8.80 -1.88
CA ASP A 66 -10.09 -9.10 -1.51
C ASP A 66 -10.95 -7.84 -1.59
N VAL A 67 -11.98 -7.87 -2.43
CA VAL A 67 -12.97 -6.81 -2.59
C VAL A 67 -14.38 -7.29 -2.18
N PRO A 68 -15.27 -6.38 -1.77
CA PRO A 68 -16.66 -6.71 -1.50
C PRO A 68 -17.42 -7.20 -2.74
N GLU A 69 -18.50 -7.94 -2.54
CA GLU A 69 -19.31 -8.52 -3.62
C GLU A 69 -19.94 -7.51 -4.60
N PHE A 70 -20.10 -6.26 -4.18
CA PHE A 70 -20.77 -5.22 -4.96
C PHE A 70 -19.82 -4.47 -5.90
N VAL A 71 -18.54 -4.83 -5.90
CA VAL A 71 -17.54 -4.30 -6.83
C VAL A 71 -17.47 -5.23 -8.04
N ASP A 72 -17.68 -4.65 -9.22
CA ASP A 72 -17.66 -5.33 -10.51
C ASP A 72 -16.54 -4.76 -11.39
N LEU A 73 -15.88 -5.63 -12.16
CA LEU A 73 -14.83 -5.28 -13.11
C LEU A 73 -15.34 -5.45 -14.54
N GLN A 74 -15.22 -4.40 -15.34
CA GLN A 74 -15.45 -4.44 -16.79
C GLN A 74 -14.10 -4.33 -17.49
N GLN A 75 -13.70 -5.39 -18.17
CA GLN A 75 -12.44 -5.42 -18.91
C GLN A 75 -12.70 -5.19 -20.39
N ASN A 76 -12.06 -4.17 -20.96
CA ASN A 76 -12.04 -3.92 -22.39
C ASN A 76 -10.70 -4.45 -22.93
N ALA A 77 -10.74 -5.63 -23.55
CA ALA A 77 -9.55 -6.32 -24.04
C ALA A 77 -8.87 -5.59 -25.22
N GLU A 78 -9.64 -4.87 -26.04
CA GLU A 78 -9.15 -4.12 -27.20
C GLU A 78 -8.26 -2.94 -26.77
N ASP A 79 -8.73 -2.13 -25.81
CA ASP A 79 -8.01 -0.96 -25.30
C ASP A 79 -7.03 -1.28 -24.16
N ARG A 80 -7.01 -2.53 -23.67
CA ARG A 80 -6.30 -2.95 -22.44
C ARG A 80 -6.63 -2.07 -21.24
N THR A 81 -7.90 -1.71 -21.11
CA THR A 81 -8.40 -0.89 -20.00
C THR A 81 -9.36 -1.68 -19.13
N VAL A 82 -9.32 -1.41 -17.83
CA VAL A 82 -10.25 -2.00 -16.85
C VAL A 82 -11.01 -0.89 -16.16
N LEU A 83 -12.33 -0.94 -16.26
CA LEU A 83 -13.23 -0.04 -15.58
C LEU A 83 -13.78 -0.73 -14.33
N LEU A 84 -13.70 -0.03 -13.20
CA LEU A 84 -14.33 -0.46 -11.96
C LEU A 84 -15.72 0.15 -11.86
N SER A 85 -16.70 -0.67 -11.49
CA SER A 85 -18.06 -0.24 -11.23
C SER A 85 -18.57 -0.82 -9.91
N VAL A 86 -19.60 -0.20 -9.36
CA VAL A 86 -20.31 -0.68 -8.18
C VAL A 86 -21.80 -0.80 -8.48
N ARG A 87 -22.46 -1.75 -7.83
CA ARG A 87 -23.90 -2.03 -8.06
C ARG A 87 -24.80 -0.81 -7.83
N ASP A 88 -24.59 -0.07 -6.74
CA ASP A 88 -25.33 1.17 -6.44
C ASP A 88 -24.41 2.27 -5.92
N ALA A 89 -24.22 3.31 -6.74
CA ALA A 89 -23.38 4.45 -6.42
C ALA A 89 -23.96 5.41 -5.37
N ASN A 90 -25.25 5.28 -5.01
CA ASN A 90 -25.87 6.12 -3.98
C ASN A 90 -25.60 5.62 -2.56
N VAL A 91 -25.27 4.33 -2.41
CA VAL A 91 -24.94 3.75 -1.11
C VAL A 91 -23.54 4.22 -0.69
N LYS A 92 -23.47 4.91 0.45
CA LYS A 92 -22.23 5.49 0.99
C LYS A 92 -21.08 4.48 1.05
N GLN A 93 -21.33 3.29 1.59
CA GLN A 93 -20.31 2.23 1.72
C GLN A 93 -19.78 1.77 0.36
N GLN A 94 -20.66 1.59 -0.64
CA GLN A 94 -20.23 1.18 -1.98
C GLN A 94 -19.39 2.26 -2.64
N LYS A 95 -19.78 3.52 -2.47
CA LYS A 95 -19.04 4.67 -3.01
C LYS A 95 -17.66 4.83 -2.40
N GLU A 96 -17.52 4.65 -1.09
CA GLU A 96 -16.22 4.67 -0.39
C GLU A 96 -15.32 3.54 -0.88
N MET A 97 -15.84 2.32 -0.94
CA MET A 97 -15.10 1.16 -1.42
C MET A 97 -14.73 1.25 -2.89
N TRP A 98 -15.56 1.88 -3.73
CA TRP A 98 -15.26 2.06 -5.15
C TRP A 98 -13.94 2.80 -5.39
N GLY A 99 -13.74 3.94 -4.70
CA GLY A 99 -12.50 4.70 -4.81
C GLY A 99 -11.30 3.97 -4.19
N THR A 100 -11.51 3.31 -3.05
CA THR A 100 -10.45 2.57 -2.35
C THR A 100 -9.96 1.39 -3.19
N SER A 101 -10.86 0.55 -3.70
CA SER A 101 -10.52 -0.60 -4.55
C SER A 101 -9.80 -0.15 -5.83
N TRP A 102 -10.21 0.97 -6.42
CA TRP A 102 -9.52 1.55 -7.58
C TRP A 102 -8.07 1.95 -7.27
N SER A 103 -7.85 2.63 -6.14
CA SER A 103 -6.50 3.04 -5.72
C SER A 103 -5.60 1.83 -5.45
N TYR A 104 -6.13 0.81 -4.75
CA TYR A 104 -5.39 -0.43 -4.50
C TYR A 104 -5.02 -1.16 -5.79
N LEU A 105 -5.96 -1.33 -6.72
CA LEU A 105 -5.69 -1.98 -8.00
C LEU A 105 -4.67 -1.23 -8.83
N THR A 106 -4.77 0.11 -8.88
CA THR A 106 -3.79 0.93 -9.59
C THR A 106 -2.39 0.76 -8.99
N ASN A 107 -2.27 0.77 -7.66
CA ASN A 107 -1.01 0.51 -6.98
C ASN A 107 -0.47 -0.90 -7.22
N TYR A 108 -1.34 -1.91 -7.28
CA TYR A 108 -0.94 -3.29 -7.54
C TYR A 108 -0.45 -3.46 -8.98
N VAL A 109 -1.17 -2.90 -9.96
CA VAL A 109 -0.76 -2.92 -11.38
C VAL A 109 0.62 -2.28 -11.54
N MET A 110 0.84 -1.06 -11.02
CA MET A 110 2.15 -0.40 -11.04
C MET A 110 3.21 -1.19 -10.25
N GLY A 111 2.82 -1.84 -9.16
CA GLY A 111 3.70 -2.60 -8.29
C GLY A 111 4.20 -3.91 -8.90
N VAL A 112 3.36 -4.63 -9.65
CA VAL A 112 3.80 -5.85 -10.35
C VAL A 112 4.51 -5.56 -11.66
N SER A 113 4.33 -4.36 -12.25
CA SER A 113 5.01 -3.95 -13.49
C SER A 113 6.37 -3.30 -13.22
N GLU A 114 6.40 -2.23 -12.43
CA GLU A 114 7.59 -1.40 -12.19
C GLU A 114 8.21 -1.67 -10.81
N GLY A 115 7.37 -2.00 -9.82
CA GLY A 115 7.78 -2.11 -8.43
C GLY A 115 7.68 -0.76 -7.70
N HIS A 116 7.51 -0.83 -6.38
CA HIS A 116 7.51 0.34 -5.51
C HIS A 116 8.83 0.45 -4.78
N THR A 117 9.26 1.68 -4.53
CA THR A 117 10.47 1.96 -3.77
C THR A 117 10.19 2.97 -2.65
N ALA A 118 10.91 2.82 -1.54
CA ALA A 118 10.94 3.77 -0.45
C ALA A 118 12.38 3.98 0.01
N ILE A 119 12.81 5.24 0.06
CA ILE A 119 14.16 5.62 0.44
C ILE A 119 14.12 6.11 1.89
N LEU A 120 14.88 5.48 2.78
CA LEU A 120 15.07 5.96 4.14
C LEU A 120 16.39 6.71 4.25
N ARG A 121 16.33 7.98 4.63
CA ARG A 121 17.50 8.82 4.88
C ARG A 121 17.75 8.94 6.37
N LEU A 122 18.92 8.50 6.82
CA LEU A 122 19.37 8.64 8.19
C LEU A 122 20.15 9.94 8.34
N VAL A 123 19.64 10.85 9.16
CA VAL A 123 20.30 12.12 9.49
C VAL A 123 20.73 12.09 10.94
N GLY A 124 22.03 12.13 11.19
CA GLY A 124 22.59 12.10 12.53
C GLY A 124 24.05 11.68 12.51
N VAL A 125 24.81 12.17 13.48
CA VAL A 125 26.21 11.77 13.64
C VAL A 125 26.25 10.34 14.16
N GLY A 126 27.04 9.49 13.50
CA GLY A 126 27.17 8.07 13.85
C GLY A 126 25.99 7.19 13.43
N TYR A 127 24.99 7.74 12.72
CA TYR A 127 23.85 6.97 12.25
C TYR A 127 24.24 6.15 11.03
N ARG A 128 24.02 4.84 11.10
CA ARG A 128 24.32 3.93 10.00
C ARG A 128 23.37 2.74 9.97
N ALA A 129 23.12 2.23 8.78
CA ALA A 129 22.35 1.04 8.50
C ALA A 129 23.21 -0.01 7.77
N SER A 130 23.03 -1.28 8.12
CA SER A 130 23.56 -2.43 7.40
C SER A 130 22.47 -3.49 7.25
N VAL A 131 22.54 -4.29 6.20
CA VAL A 131 21.65 -5.44 6.02
C VAL A 131 22.45 -6.71 6.31
N GLU A 132 22.09 -7.42 7.36
CA GLU A 132 22.82 -8.59 7.84
C GLU A 132 21.86 -9.76 8.07
N PRO A 133 22.27 -11.01 7.79
CA PRO A 133 21.52 -12.18 8.21
C PRO A 133 21.64 -12.36 9.72
N ARG A 134 20.51 -12.62 10.40
CA ARG A 134 20.50 -13.01 11.83
C ARG A 134 20.06 -14.46 11.94
N VAL A 135 20.97 -15.33 12.37
CA VAL A 135 20.65 -16.74 12.61
C VAL A 135 19.89 -16.82 13.94
N GLY A 136 18.70 -17.44 13.96
CA GLY A 136 17.92 -17.69 15.17
C GLY A 136 16.72 -16.75 15.45
N LYS A 137 16.57 -15.62 14.74
CA LYS A 137 15.40 -14.72 14.88
C LYS A 137 14.47 -14.71 13.66
N GLN A 138 14.72 -15.58 12.69
CA GLN A 138 14.03 -15.59 11.40
C GLN A 138 12.61 -16.11 11.55
N SER A 139 11.64 -15.37 11.02
CA SER A 139 10.25 -15.81 10.90
C SER A 139 10.01 -16.68 9.67
N TYR A 140 10.86 -16.55 8.65
CA TYR A 140 10.82 -17.35 7.42
C TYR A 140 12.26 -17.65 6.96
N PRO A 141 12.50 -18.75 6.22
CA PRO A 141 13.85 -19.16 5.86
C PRO A 141 14.55 -18.11 5.00
N GLY A 142 15.78 -17.74 5.37
CA GLY A 142 16.58 -16.78 4.62
C GLY A 142 16.22 -15.31 4.88
N GLN A 143 15.43 -15.02 5.92
CA GLN A 143 15.08 -13.65 6.28
C GLN A 143 16.33 -12.84 6.66
N LYS A 144 16.48 -11.69 5.99
CA LYS A 144 17.51 -10.68 6.29
C LYS A 144 16.99 -9.67 7.31
N PHE A 145 17.90 -9.05 8.05
CA PHE A 145 17.57 -8.04 9.05
C PHE A 145 18.25 -6.72 8.71
N LEU A 146 17.49 -5.64 8.81
CA LEU A 146 18.02 -4.29 8.77
C LEU A 146 18.57 -3.94 10.15
N CYS A 147 19.89 -3.84 10.25
CA CYS A 147 20.61 -3.49 11.47
C CYS A 147 20.91 -1.99 11.47
N LEU A 148 20.41 -1.27 12.47
CA LEU A 148 20.48 0.18 12.58
C LEU A 148 21.28 0.56 13.83
N LYS A 149 22.31 1.39 13.64
CA LYS A 149 23.04 2.04 14.74
C LYS A 149 22.58 3.49 14.79
N LEU A 150 21.71 3.81 15.74
CA LEU A 150 21.04 5.11 15.87
C LEU A 150 21.45 5.88 17.15
N GLY A 151 22.57 5.49 17.76
CA GLY A 151 23.02 6.03 19.05
C GLY A 151 22.34 5.42 20.27
N PHE A 152 21.72 4.24 20.11
CA PHE A 152 21.31 3.39 21.25
C PHE A 152 22.48 2.53 21.72
N THR A 153 22.39 2.00 22.95
CA THR A 153 23.42 1.11 23.53
C THR A 153 23.56 -0.20 22.75
N HIS A 154 22.46 -0.75 22.22
CA HIS A 154 22.43 -1.95 21.39
C HIS A 154 21.99 -1.62 19.95
N PRO A 155 22.42 -2.40 18.94
CA PRO A 155 21.93 -2.23 17.58
C PRO A 155 20.44 -2.57 17.50
N VAL A 156 19.69 -1.79 16.72
CA VAL A 156 18.27 -2.05 16.46
C VAL A 156 18.17 -2.95 15.24
N GLU A 157 17.57 -4.13 15.40
CA GLU A 157 17.41 -5.12 14.34
C GLU A 157 15.95 -5.18 13.92
N GLU A 158 15.66 -4.92 12.65
CA GLU A 158 14.31 -5.02 12.08
C GLU A 158 14.25 -6.13 11.02
N GLY A 159 13.35 -7.09 11.22
CA GLY A 159 13.14 -8.18 10.27
C GLY A 159 12.48 -7.68 8.99
N ILE A 160 13.13 -7.90 7.85
CA ILE A 160 12.59 -7.51 6.55
C ILE A 160 11.40 -8.43 6.25
N PRO A 161 10.22 -7.90 5.87
CA PRO A 161 9.05 -8.73 5.54
C PRO A 161 9.26 -9.49 4.23
N GLN A 162 8.51 -10.59 4.05
CA GLN A 162 8.57 -11.39 2.84
C GLN A 162 8.17 -10.58 1.61
N GLY A 163 8.84 -10.82 0.47
CA GLY A 163 8.57 -10.10 -0.79
C GLY A 163 9.13 -8.69 -0.85
N VAL A 164 9.85 -8.23 0.19
CA VAL A 164 10.53 -6.93 0.21
C VAL A 164 12.04 -7.15 0.19
N THR A 165 12.72 -6.41 -0.69
CA THR A 165 14.17 -6.36 -0.79
C THR A 165 14.65 -5.06 -0.18
N VAL A 166 15.64 -5.14 0.71
CA VAL A 166 16.25 -3.95 1.31
C VAL A 166 17.73 -3.94 0.98
N THR A 167 18.19 -2.83 0.43
CA THR A 167 19.59 -2.57 0.11
C THR A 167 20.07 -1.32 0.83
N THR A 168 21.38 -1.22 1.02
CA THR A 168 22.03 -0.07 1.68
C THR A 168 23.10 0.50 0.75
N PRO A 169 22.72 1.30 -0.28
CA PRO A 169 23.69 1.90 -1.20
C PRO A 169 24.73 2.79 -0.48
N SER A 170 24.34 3.38 0.65
CA SER A 170 25.23 4.11 1.53
C SER A 170 24.87 3.81 2.98
N ALA A 171 25.82 3.94 3.90
CA ALA A 171 25.57 3.71 5.32
C ALA A 171 24.42 4.59 5.87
N THR A 172 24.17 5.77 5.28
CA THR A 172 23.11 6.70 5.70
C THR A 172 21.86 6.66 4.81
N ARG A 173 21.82 5.79 3.80
CA ARG A 173 20.66 5.64 2.89
C ARG A 173 20.28 4.17 2.73
N VAL A 174 19.04 3.85 3.08
CA VAL A 174 18.44 2.53 2.89
C VAL A 174 17.44 2.63 1.76
N LEU A 175 17.49 1.70 0.81
CA LEU A 175 16.52 1.57 -0.26
C LEU A 175 15.68 0.31 0.02
N VAL A 176 14.37 0.49 0.10
CA VAL A 176 13.39 -0.57 0.31
C VAL A 176 12.60 -0.73 -0.97
N GLU A 177 12.59 -1.92 -1.55
CA GLU A 177 11.96 -2.24 -2.83
C GLU A 177 11.02 -3.43 -2.68
N GLY A 178 9.93 -3.45 -3.44
CA GLY A 178 8.99 -4.58 -3.43
C GLY A 178 7.80 -4.32 -4.36
N THR A 179 6.91 -5.30 -4.46
CA THR A 179 5.71 -5.20 -5.31
C THR A 179 4.52 -4.59 -4.58
N ASP A 180 4.39 -4.82 -3.27
CA ASP A 180 3.29 -4.29 -2.45
C ASP A 180 3.69 -2.99 -1.73
N ARG A 181 3.06 -1.89 -2.13
CA ARG A 181 3.26 -0.56 -1.55
C ARG A 181 2.91 -0.51 -0.07
N GLU A 182 1.87 -1.23 0.37
CA GLU A 182 1.42 -1.20 1.77
C GLU A 182 2.49 -1.80 2.69
N VAL A 183 3.02 -2.97 2.33
CA VAL A 183 4.06 -3.67 3.09
C VAL A 183 5.35 -2.84 3.16
N ILE A 184 5.77 -2.25 2.04
CA ILE A 184 6.97 -1.39 1.96
C ILE A 184 6.83 -0.18 2.87
N MET A 185 5.72 0.56 2.75
CA MET A 185 5.51 1.79 3.52
C MET A 185 5.28 1.50 5.01
N SER A 186 4.63 0.38 5.33
CA SER A 186 4.48 -0.10 6.71
C SER A 186 5.84 -0.43 7.33
N PHE A 187 6.71 -1.15 6.61
CA PHE A 187 8.08 -1.42 7.07
C PHE A 187 8.90 -0.12 7.24
N ALA A 188 8.86 0.78 6.26
CA ALA A 188 9.49 2.10 6.34
C ALA A 188 9.01 2.91 7.56
N GLY A 189 7.70 2.86 7.84
CA GLY A 189 7.09 3.48 9.01
C GLY A 189 7.59 2.90 10.34
N ARG A 190 7.67 1.57 10.45
CA ARG A 190 8.23 0.87 11.63
C ARG A 190 9.68 1.27 11.89
N VAL A 191 10.50 1.31 10.84
CA VAL A 191 11.90 1.74 10.94
C VAL A 191 11.99 3.20 11.40
N ARG A 192 11.19 4.10 10.81
CA ARG A 192 11.14 5.52 11.20
C ARG A 192 10.73 5.71 12.66
N GLN A 193 9.82 4.89 13.17
CA GLN A 193 9.34 4.98 14.55
C GLN A 193 10.48 4.81 15.58
N ARG A 194 11.56 4.09 15.24
CA ARG A 194 12.73 3.91 16.10
C ARG A 194 13.47 5.22 16.39
N ARG A 195 13.51 6.13 15.42
CA ARG A 195 14.08 7.47 15.61
C ARG A 195 13.37 8.50 14.71
N PRO A 196 12.23 9.06 15.17
CA PRO A 196 11.51 10.06 14.39
C PRO A 196 12.35 11.34 14.24
N PRO A 197 12.17 12.10 13.14
CA PRO A 197 12.85 13.38 12.95
C PRO A 197 12.55 14.39 14.06
N GLU A 198 13.61 14.97 14.64
CA GLU A 198 13.49 16.01 15.67
C GLU A 198 13.43 17.44 15.07
N PRO A 199 12.71 18.38 15.70
CA PRO A 199 12.47 19.72 15.14
C PRO A 199 13.62 20.72 15.37
N TYR A 200 14.72 20.35 16.04
CA TYR A 200 15.81 21.29 16.33
C TYR A 200 17.01 21.11 15.40
N LYS A 201 17.58 19.90 15.32
CA LYS A 201 18.72 19.62 14.43
C LYS A 201 18.33 18.72 13.25
N GLY A 202 17.05 18.38 13.10
CA GLY A 202 16.58 17.51 12.02
C GLY A 202 17.15 16.10 12.08
N LYS A 203 17.69 15.65 13.21
CA LYS A 203 18.20 14.28 13.36
C LYS A 203 17.05 13.29 13.42
N GLY A 204 17.21 12.15 12.76
CA GLY A 204 16.23 11.09 12.71
C GLY A 204 16.20 10.42 11.34
N ILE A 205 15.16 9.62 11.11
CA ILE A 205 14.95 8.86 9.88
C ILE A 205 13.83 9.53 9.08
N PHE A 206 14.13 9.90 7.84
CA PHE A 206 13.14 10.45 6.90
C PHE A 206 12.78 9.42 5.85
N ILE A 207 11.52 9.41 5.44
CA ILE A 207 11.02 8.56 4.35
C ILE A 207 10.88 9.44 3.10
N ASN A 208 11.49 9.03 1.98
CA ASN A 208 11.52 9.74 0.70
C ASN A 208 11.92 11.22 0.88
N ASP A 209 11.10 12.13 0.36
CA ASP A 209 11.29 13.58 0.40
C ASP A 209 10.68 14.23 1.66
N GLN A 210 10.37 13.44 2.69
CA GLN A 210 9.91 13.98 3.97
C GLN A 210 10.94 14.97 4.53
N THR A 211 10.44 16.12 4.99
CA THR A 211 11.22 17.14 5.69
C THR A 211 10.54 17.51 7.01
N ILE A 212 11.27 18.20 7.88
CA ILE A 212 10.76 18.72 9.15
C ILE A 212 11.10 20.20 9.27
N LYS A 213 10.15 21.00 9.77
CA LYS A 213 10.37 22.41 10.06
C LYS A 213 11.30 22.54 11.26
N LEU A 214 12.44 23.20 11.07
CA LEU A 214 13.40 23.45 12.13
C LEU A 214 12.97 24.66 12.96
N LYS A 215 12.99 24.53 14.29
CA LYS A 215 12.82 25.64 15.21
C LYS A 215 14.13 26.39 15.32
N GLN A 216 14.07 27.71 15.15
CA GLN A 216 15.20 28.58 15.45
C GLN A 216 15.53 28.49 16.94
N LYS A 217 16.81 28.40 17.26
CA LYS A 217 17.26 28.47 18.65
C LYS A 217 17.04 29.90 19.13
N LYS A 218 16.50 30.09 20.35
CA LYS A 218 16.55 31.39 21.01
C LYS A 218 18.02 31.69 21.28
N ILE A 219 18.64 32.50 20.42
CA ILE A 219 19.97 33.04 20.67
C ILE A 219 19.79 33.95 21.89
N LYS A 220 20.34 33.52 23.03
CA LYS A 220 20.57 34.39 24.19
C LYS A 220 21.96 34.98 24.03
#